data_AF-A0A2I0DUC9-F1
#
_entry.id   AF-A0A2I0DUC9-F1
#
_cell.length_a   1.000
_cell.length_b   1.000
_cell.length_c   1.000
_cell.angle_alpha   90.00
_cell.angle_beta   90.00
_cell.angle_gamma   90.00
#
_symmetry.space_group_name_H-M   'P 1'
#
loop_
_entity.id
_entity.type
_entity.pdbx_description
1 polymer ?
#
loop_
_entity_poly.entity_id
_entity_poly.type
_entity_poly.pdbx_seq_one_letter_code
_entity_poly.pdbx_strand_id
1 'polypeptide(L)'
;MLSLSEVRSIFEKEFSTLLKHFNVFELSISEASNSSSNDINSPGVYIFWHPSYGVIKVGKSQSNSKKRSLEHLGDNTSNSKIEMGSLRDDPKTILLLLNAVNFDSLHWVLSLEAFMEWNAKPLINAARMG
;
A
#
# COMPACT_ATOMS: atom_id res chain seq x y z
N MET A 1 0.94 -17.80 0.90
CA MET A 1 0.32 -16.47 0.76
C MET A 1 0.60 -15.73 2.04
N LEU A 2 1.16 -14.52 2.00
CA LEU A 2 1.51 -13.79 3.22
C LEU A 2 0.23 -13.28 3.90
N SER A 3 0.12 -13.48 5.20
CA SER A 3 -0.86 -12.82 6.06
C SER A 3 -0.54 -11.34 6.21
N LEU A 4 -1.53 -10.54 6.60
CA LEU A 4 -1.34 -9.09 6.79
C LEU A 4 -0.24 -8.78 7.82
N SER A 5 -0.17 -9.57 8.91
CA SER A 5 0.88 -9.44 9.92
C SER A 5 2.27 -9.80 9.39
N GLU A 6 2.39 -10.80 8.51
CA GLU A 6 3.66 -11.12 7.84
C GLU A 6 4.10 -10.00 6.89
N VAL A 7 3.16 -9.41 6.13
CA VAL A 7 3.46 -8.26 5.25
C VAL A 7 4.00 -7.08 6.07
N ARG A 8 3.37 -6.79 7.20
CA ARG A 8 3.85 -5.76 8.14
C ARG A 8 5.22 -6.12 8.73
N SER A 9 5.43 -7.38 9.12
CA SER A 9 6.71 -7.83 9.68
C SER A 9 7.86 -7.72 8.68
N ILE A 10 7.63 -7.92 7.39
CA ILE A 10 8.63 -7.71 6.32
C ILE A 10 9.13 -6.27 6.34
N PHE A 11 8.20 -5.31 6.41
CA PHE A 11 8.55 -3.90 6.54
C PHE A 11 9.30 -3.62 7.84
N GLU A 12 8.75 -4.04 9.00
CA GLU A 12 9.31 -3.70 10.31
C GLU A 12 10.71 -4.27 10.56
N LYS A 13 11.03 -5.44 10.02
CA LYS A 13 12.37 -6.05 10.19
C LYS A 13 13.46 -5.29 9.45
N GLU A 14 13.24 -5.03 8.17
CA GLU A 14 14.22 -4.36 7.32
C GLU A 14 14.32 -2.86 7.64
N PHE A 15 13.17 -2.21 7.83
CA PHE A 15 13.06 -0.78 8.07
C PHE A 15 12.99 -0.43 9.56
N SER A 16 13.41 -1.31 10.46
CA SER A 16 13.35 -1.10 11.93
C SER A 16 13.89 0.26 12.38
N THR A 17 15.02 0.70 11.80
CA THR A 17 15.64 2.02 12.07
C THR A 17 14.92 3.18 11.39
N LEU A 18 14.15 2.88 10.36
CA LEU A 18 13.37 3.81 9.56
C LEU A 18 11.90 3.90 9.98
N LEU A 19 11.42 3.05 10.90
CA LEU A 19 10.03 3.07 11.38
C LEU A 19 9.59 4.45 11.88
N LYS A 20 10.48 5.20 12.53
CA LYS A 20 10.21 6.58 12.98
C LYS A 20 9.89 7.56 11.86
N HIS A 21 10.21 7.20 10.61
CA HIS A 21 9.94 8.02 9.42
C HIS A 21 8.60 7.68 8.77
N PHE A 22 7.89 6.66 9.25
CA PHE A 22 6.64 6.20 8.65
C PHE A 22 5.53 6.00 9.68
N ASN A 23 4.35 6.49 9.34
CA ASN A 23 3.09 6.11 9.97
C ASN A 23 2.51 4.90 9.23
N VAL A 24 2.02 3.92 9.99
CA VAL A 24 1.43 2.70 9.46
C VAL A 24 -0.07 2.70 9.71
N PHE A 25 -0.87 2.54 8.66
CA PHE A 25 -2.32 2.46 8.75
C PHE A 25 -2.84 1.20 8.08
N GLU A 26 -3.71 0.47 8.76
CA GLU A 26 -4.45 -0.67 8.22
C GLU A 26 -5.92 -0.26 8.15
N LEU A 27 -6.45 -0.07 6.94
CA LEU A 27 -7.79 0.49 6.72
C LEU A 27 -8.58 -0.41 5.77
N SER A 28 -9.88 -0.55 6.00
CA SER A 28 -10.80 -0.95 4.93
C SER A 28 -10.88 0.12 3.84
N ILE A 29 -11.36 -0.25 2.65
CA ILE A 29 -11.54 0.71 1.55
C ILE A 29 -12.52 1.84 1.93
N SER A 30 -13.57 1.52 2.69
CA SER A 30 -14.53 2.50 3.18
C SER A 30 -13.91 3.49 4.17
N GLU A 31 -13.13 3.00 5.14
CA GLU A 31 -12.43 3.88 6.10
C GLU A 31 -11.43 4.79 5.41
N ALA A 32 -10.65 4.25 4.46
CA ALA A 32 -9.72 5.04 3.68
C ALA A 32 -10.44 6.17 2.92
N SER A 33 -11.51 5.83 2.18
CA SER A 33 -12.28 6.78 1.37
C SER A 33 -12.85 7.94 2.19
N ASN A 34 -13.27 7.68 3.42
CA ASN A 34 -13.87 8.67 4.31
C ASN A 34 -12.87 9.41 5.20
N SER A 35 -11.59 8.99 5.23
CA SER A 35 -10.59 9.60 6.10
C SER A 35 -10.11 10.97 5.59
N SER A 36 -10.25 11.98 6.45
CA SER A 36 -9.71 13.33 6.26
C SER A 36 -8.40 13.58 7.00
N SER A 37 -7.83 12.56 7.67
CA SER A 37 -6.59 12.70 8.44
C SER A 37 -5.41 13.12 7.56
N ASN A 38 -4.65 14.12 8.00
CA ASN A 38 -3.46 14.58 7.29
C ASN A 38 -2.41 13.46 7.17
N ASP A 39 -2.20 12.67 8.21
CA ASP A 39 -1.20 11.58 8.19
C ASP A 39 -1.58 10.46 7.20
N ILE A 40 -2.88 10.21 7.02
CA ILE A 40 -3.39 9.28 6.02
C ILE A 40 -3.30 9.89 4.61
N ASN A 41 -3.48 11.21 4.50
CA ASN A 41 -3.40 11.99 3.27
C ASN A 41 -1.97 12.42 2.89
N SER A 42 -0.97 11.59 3.22
CA SER A 42 0.45 11.89 3.03
C SER A 42 1.10 11.04 1.94
N PRO A 43 2.30 11.44 1.46
CA PRO A 43 3.15 10.61 0.61
C PRO A 43 3.49 9.27 1.27
N GLY A 44 3.67 8.21 0.48
CA GLY A 44 3.93 6.89 1.04
C GLY A 44 3.79 5.75 0.06
N VAL A 45 3.90 4.53 0.60
CA VAL A 45 3.63 3.26 -0.09
C VAL A 45 2.26 2.76 0.32
N TYR A 46 1.49 2.25 -0.63
CA TYR A 46 0.22 1.59 -0.40
C TYR A 46 0.30 0.12 -0.81
N ILE A 47 -0.39 -0.74 -0.07
CA ILE A 47 -0.43 -2.17 -0.29
C ILE A 47 -1.89 -2.63 -0.17
N PHE A 48 -2.42 -3.19 -1.26
CA PHE A 48 -3.70 -3.88 -1.22
C PHE A 48 -3.50 -5.32 -0.78
N TRP A 49 -4.23 -5.73 0.25
CA TRP A 49 -4.21 -7.08 0.78
C TRP A 49 -5.63 -7.61 0.93
N HIS A 50 -5.82 -8.92 0.68
CA HIS A 50 -7.09 -9.59 0.88
C HIS A 50 -6.84 -11.00 1.44
N PRO A 51 -7.66 -11.51 2.39
CA PRO A 51 -7.42 -12.82 3.02
C PRO A 51 -7.38 -13.99 2.04
N SER A 52 -8.06 -13.91 0.90
CA SER A 52 -8.08 -14.97 -0.12
C SER A 52 -7.05 -14.81 -1.24
N TYR A 53 -6.41 -13.65 -1.35
CA TYR A 53 -5.48 -13.33 -2.44
C TYR A 53 -4.08 -12.97 -1.96
N GLY A 54 -3.92 -12.60 -0.70
CA GLY A 54 -2.70 -12.09 -0.12
C GLY A 54 -2.46 -10.68 -0.63
N VAL A 55 -1.20 -10.38 -0.95
CA VAL A 55 -0.82 -9.08 -1.48
C VAL A 55 -1.22 -8.99 -2.95
N ILE A 56 -2.16 -8.09 -3.24
CA ILE A 56 -2.72 -7.92 -4.58
C ILE A 56 -1.86 -6.93 -5.36
N LYS A 57 -1.53 -5.79 -4.75
CA LYS A 57 -0.78 -4.72 -5.41
C LYS A 57 0.04 -3.94 -4.38
N VAL A 58 1.25 -3.58 -4.77
CA VAL A 58 2.07 -2.57 -4.10
C VAL A 58 2.23 -1.39 -5.06
N GLY A 59 2.36 -0.19 -4.50
CA GLY A 59 2.78 0.98 -5.25
C GLY A 59 2.98 2.17 -4.33
N LYS A 60 3.37 3.31 -4.90
CA LYS A 60 3.62 4.54 -4.13
C LYS A 60 2.87 5.76 -4.64
N SER A 61 2.95 6.81 -3.84
CA SER A 61 2.72 8.18 -4.27
C SER A 61 3.67 9.12 -3.54
N GLN A 62 4.26 10.06 -4.28
CA GLN A 62 5.09 11.13 -3.71
C GLN A 62 4.25 12.30 -3.16
N SER A 63 2.93 12.24 -3.29
CA SER A 63 2.01 13.29 -2.82
C SER A 63 0.98 12.77 -1.83
N ASN A 64 0.23 11.73 -2.21
CA ASN A 64 -0.81 11.13 -1.38
C ASN A 64 -1.01 9.66 -1.79
N SER A 65 -0.55 8.74 -0.95
CA SER A 65 -0.58 7.29 -1.19
C SER A 65 -2.02 6.77 -1.24
N LYS A 66 -2.87 7.21 -0.29
CA LYS A 66 -4.28 6.83 -0.22
C LYS A 66 -5.04 7.25 -1.48
N LYS A 67 -4.91 8.51 -1.91
CA LYS A 67 -5.59 8.99 -3.11
C LYS A 67 -5.19 8.15 -4.32
N ARG A 68 -3.89 7.92 -4.50
CA ARG A 68 -3.38 7.13 -5.62
C ARG A 68 -3.82 5.67 -5.57
N SER A 69 -3.91 5.08 -4.37
CA SER A 69 -4.40 3.71 -4.22
C SER A 69 -5.88 3.60 -4.60
N LEU A 70 -6.72 4.57 -4.19
CA LEU A 70 -8.14 4.57 -4.52
C LEU A 70 -8.40 4.82 -6.01
N GLU A 71 -7.55 5.57 -6.71
CA GLU A 71 -7.64 5.71 -8.18
C GLU A 71 -7.55 4.34 -8.88
N HIS A 72 -6.73 3.41 -8.40
CA HIS A 72 -6.65 2.06 -8.96
C HIS A 72 -7.94 1.25 -8.88
N LEU A 73 -8.86 1.60 -7.96
CA LEU A 73 -10.18 0.96 -7.86
C LEU A 73 -11.17 1.48 -8.92
N GLY A 74 -10.89 2.63 -9.53
CA GLY A 74 -11.67 3.19 -10.64
C GLY A 74 -11.07 2.92 -12.03
N ASP A 75 -9.77 2.61 -12.08
CA ASP A 75 -9.05 2.33 -13.33
C ASP A 75 -9.14 0.85 -13.73
N ASN A 76 -8.84 0.54 -15.00
CA ASN A 76 -8.71 -0.84 -15.52
C ASN A 76 -7.40 -1.52 -15.06
N THR A 77 -7.07 -1.43 -13.77
CA THR A 77 -5.91 -2.12 -13.19
C THR A 77 -6.30 -3.57 -12.89
N SER A 78 -5.78 -4.52 -13.65
CA SER A 78 -6.14 -5.94 -13.50
C SER A 78 -5.03 -6.89 -13.95
N ASN A 79 -5.20 -8.18 -13.63
CA ASN A 79 -4.52 -9.29 -14.29
C ASN A 79 -5.55 -10.38 -14.64
N SER A 80 -5.11 -11.57 -15.05
CA SER A 80 -6.03 -12.67 -15.41
C SER A 80 -6.82 -13.27 -14.23
N LYS A 81 -6.53 -12.89 -12.99
CA LYS A 81 -7.11 -13.46 -11.76
C LYS A 81 -7.94 -12.45 -10.96
N ILE A 82 -7.60 -11.17 -11.01
CA ILE A 82 -8.21 -10.14 -10.18
C ILE A 82 -8.23 -8.79 -10.90
N GLU A 83 -9.34 -8.09 -10.74
CA GLU A 83 -9.54 -6.72 -11.18
C GLU A 83 -9.67 -5.83 -9.95
N MET A 84 -8.89 -4.75 -9.89
CA MET A 84 -8.89 -3.87 -8.72
C MET A 84 -10.27 -3.27 -8.45
N GLY A 85 -11.05 -2.97 -9.49
CA GLY A 85 -12.41 -2.44 -9.34
C GLY A 85 -13.36 -3.34 -8.56
N SER A 86 -13.18 -4.66 -8.61
CA SER A 86 -14.03 -5.60 -7.85
C SER A 86 -13.79 -5.53 -6.34
N LEU A 87 -12.72 -4.87 -5.89
CA LEU A 87 -12.35 -4.75 -4.47
C LEU A 87 -12.95 -3.52 -3.81
N ARG A 88 -13.54 -2.61 -4.60
CA ARG A 88 -14.04 -1.30 -4.12
C ARG A 88 -15.01 -1.43 -2.96
N ASP A 89 -15.93 -2.38 -3.07
CA ASP A 89 -17.01 -2.61 -2.10
C ASP A 89 -16.79 -3.91 -1.29
N ASP A 90 -15.59 -4.52 -1.38
CA ASP A 90 -15.27 -5.73 -0.63
C ASP A 90 -14.81 -5.38 0.79
N PRO A 91 -15.59 -5.74 1.84
CA PRO A 91 -15.27 -5.39 3.23
C PRO A 91 -14.03 -6.13 3.76
N LYS A 92 -13.54 -7.17 3.07
CA LYS A 92 -12.36 -7.94 3.47
C LYS A 92 -11.06 -7.38 2.87
N THR A 93 -11.16 -6.45 1.92
CA THR A 93 -9.98 -5.82 1.35
C THR A 93 -9.43 -4.79 2.31
N ILE A 94 -8.15 -4.96 2.64
CA ILE A 94 -7.40 -4.05 3.49
C ILE A 94 -6.42 -3.26 2.62
N LEU A 95 -6.39 -1.96 2.87
CA LEU A 95 -5.39 -1.02 2.38
C LEU A 95 -4.42 -0.74 3.52
N LEU A 96 -3.19 -1.24 3.39
CA LEU A 96 -2.08 -0.91 4.26
C LEU A 96 -1.34 0.31 3.67
N LEU A 97 -1.20 1.37 4.45
CA LEU A 97 -0.47 2.59 4.09
C LEU A 97 0.77 2.74 4.97
N LEU A 98 1.92 2.91 4.34
CA LEU A 98 3.21 3.21 4.96
C LEU A 98 3.58 4.64 4.56
N ASN A 99 3.08 5.62 5.30
CA ASN A 99 3.14 7.03 4.95
C ASN A 99 4.29 7.75 5.62
N ALA A 100 5.03 8.53 4.86
CA ALA A 100 6.13 9.33 5.37
C ALA A 100 5.60 10.37 6.40
N VAL A 101 6.28 10.48 7.53
CA VAL A 101 5.95 11.47 8.59
C VAL A 101 6.29 12.89 8.14
N ASN A 102 7.32 13.05 7.30
CA ASN A 102 7.76 14.35 6.79
C ASN A 102 8.37 14.25 5.38
N PHE A 103 8.56 15.42 4.75
CA PHE A 103 9.11 15.53 3.40
C PHE A 103 10.57 15.05 3.28
N ASP A 104 11.35 15.14 4.36
CA ASP A 104 12.73 14.65 4.38
C ASP A 104 12.79 13.13 4.17
N SER A 105 11.70 12.42 4.45
CA SER A 105 11.61 10.97 4.33
C SER A 105 11.14 10.48 2.95
N LEU A 106 10.88 11.37 1.99
CA LEU A 106 10.35 11.00 0.66
C LEU A 106 11.29 10.11 -0.16
N HIS A 107 12.60 10.26 0.01
CA HIS A 107 13.57 9.41 -0.68
C HIS A 107 13.47 7.94 -0.26
N TRP A 108 13.02 7.67 0.97
CA TRP A 108 12.78 6.31 1.44
C TRP A 108 11.55 5.67 0.81
N VAL A 109 10.56 6.45 0.35
CA VAL A 109 9.33 5.93 -0.27
C VAL A 109 9.66 5.10 -1.52
N LEU A 110 10.64 5.52 -2.33
CA LEU A 110 11.07 4.79 -3.51
C LEU A 110 11.70 3.43 -3.15
N SER A 111 12.62 3.46 -2.18
CA SER A 111 13.31 2.26 -1.71
C SER A 111 12.33 1.28 -1.06
N LEU A 112 11.35 1.80 -0.32
CA LEU A 112 10.32 1.02 0.34
C LEU A 112 9.37 0.36 -0.67
N GLU A 113 8.97 1.08 -1.73
CA GLU A 113 8.15 0.49 -2.80
C GLU A 113 8.86 -0.69 -3.44
N ALA A 114 10.10 -0.50 -3.88
CA ALA A 114 10.88 -1.55 -4.53
C ALA A 114 11.09 -2.75 -3.60
N PHE A 115 11.44 -2.50 -2.33
CA PHE A 115 11.61 -3.54 -1.33
C PHE A 115 10.32 -4.35 -1.13
N MET A 116 9.18 -3.68 -0.95
CA MET A 116 7.90 -4.36 -0.75
C MET A 116 7.46 -5.12 -2.01
N GLU A 117 7.68 -4.57 -3.22
CA GLU A 117 7.40 -5.28 -4.48
C GLU A 117 8.18 -6.60 -4.55
N TRP A 118 9.48 -6.58 -4.26
CA TRP A 118 10.35 -7.77 -4.33
C TRP A 118 10.02 -8.83 -3.29
N ASN A 119 9.70 -8.41 -2.07
CA ASN A 119 9.52 -9.31 -0.93
C ASN A 119 8.07 -9.78 -0.76
N ALA A 120 7.09 -8.90 -1.03
CA ALA A 120 5.68 -9.21 -0.89
C ALA A 120 5.10 -9.91 -2.13
N LYS A 121 5.76 -9.78 -3.29
CA LYS A 121 5.43 -10.45 -4.57
C LYS A 121 3.93 -10.29 -4.92
N PRO A 122 3.47 -9.05 -5.19
CA PRO A 122 2.07 -8.80 -5.48
C PRO A 122 1.56 -9.57 -6.70
N LEU A 123 0.26 -9.82 -6.73
CA LEU A 123 -0.39 -10.43 -7.89
C LEU A 123 -0.38 -9.53 -9.13
N ILE A 124 -0.52 -8.21 -8.92
CA ILE A 124 -0.45 -7.19 -9.95
C ILE A 124 0.83 -6.38 -9.71
N ASN A 125 1.86 -6.67 -10.51
CA ASN A 125 3.13 -5.98 -10.39
C ASN A 125 3.05 -4.52 -10.82
N ALA A 126 3.89 -3.68 -10.25
CA ALA A 126 4.13 -2.32 -10.72
C ALA A 126 4.75 -2.35 -12.13
N ALA A 127 4.24 -1.51 -13.04
CA ALA A 127 4.79 -1.40 -14.39
C ALA A 127 6.18 -0.73 -14.41
N ARG A 128 6.45 0.13 -13.41
CA ARG A 128 7.74 0.79 -13.17
C ARG A 128 7.95 0.89 -11.66
N MET A 129 9.16 0.60 -11.19
CA MET A 129 9.58 0.76 -9.80
C MET A 129 10.60 1.89 -9.70
N GLY A 130 10.50 2.76 -8.69
CA GLY A 130 11.37 3.93 -8.52
C GLY A 130 10.83 5.18 -9.21
#